data_AF-A0A5M3YN59-F1
#
_entry.id   AF-A0A5M3YN59-F1
#
_cell.length_a   1.000
_cell.length_b   1.000
_cell.length_c   1.000
_cell.angle_alpha   90.00
_cell.angle_beta   90.00
_cell.angle_gamma   90.00
#
_symmetry.space_group_name_H-M   'P 1'
#
loop_
_entity.id
_entity.type
_entity.pdbx_description
1 polymer ?
#
loop_
_entity_poly.entity_id
_entity_poly.type
_entity_poly.pdbx_seq_one_letter_code
_entity_poly.pdbx_strand_id
1 'polypeptide(L)'
;MKLLIAALFTTLASARTLHARNSTVGQQILDTALTASGVPYAWGGGDCAGPTGDQPPYDYGDVGYDCSGLVCWAVCQVTGRDLFTEGLRVTSSMYCADEATLGYKKYPYEERQAGDAVFFGGECSCADSSSIHHVGLMIDSGDRMWNAPNDRVNAVQENSIEGFGETPCPYVIRFA
;
A
#
# COMPACT_ATOMS: atom_id res chain seq x y z
N MET A 1 19.92 5.25 55.13
CA MET A 1 18.65 5.01 54.39
C MET A 1 18.42 6.16 53.42
N LYS A 2 18.58 5.91 52.11
CA LYS A 2 17.91 6.56 50.96
C LYS A 2 18.76 6.31 49.70
N LEU A 3 18.39 5.27 48.96
CA LEU A 3 18.81 5.08 47.57
C LEU A 3 18.16 6.20 46.73
N LEU A 4 18.96 6.90 45.93
CA LEU A 4 18.49 7.74 44.84
C LEU A 4 18.41 6.87 43.59
N ILE A 5 17.19 6.51 43.19
CA ILE A 5 16.90 5.92 41.89
C ILE A 5 16.79 7.09 40.90
N ALA A 6 17.77 7.26 40.03
CA ALA A 6 17.67 8.13 38.88
C ALA A 6 16.80 7.43 37.83
N ALA A 7 15.62 7.98 37.56
CA ALA A 7 14.73 7.47 36.54
C ALA A 7 15.27 7.82 35.14
N LEU A 8 15.64 6.79 34.37
CA LEU A 8 15.89 6.92 32.93
C LEU A 8 14.54 7.15 32.23
N PHE A 9 14.22 8.40 31.91
CA PHE A 9 13.09 8.77 31.06
C PHE A 9 13.59 9.56 29.85
N THR A 10 14.27 8.94 28.89
CA THR A 10 14.50 9.54 27.55
C THR A 10 15.10 8.52 26.57
N THR A 11 14.28 7.73 25.88
CA THR A 11 14.76 6.97 24.68
C THR A 11 13.73 6.81 23.56
N LEU A 12 12.42 6.91 23.81
CA LEU A 12 11.40 6.63 22.78
C LEU A 12 11.29 7.71 21.68
N ALA A 13 11.40 8.99 22.04
CA ALA A 13 11.28 10.08 21.07
C ALA A 13 12.45 10.10 20.06
N SER A 14 13.68 9.81 20.54
CA SER A 14 14.88 9.84 19.72
C SER A 14 14.92 8.71 18.68
N ALA A 15 14.37 7.54 19.00
CA ALA A 15 14.30 6.40 18.10
C ALA A 15 13.32 6.63 16.94
N ARG A 16 12.15 7.23 17.20
CA ARG A 16 11.16 7.59 16.15
C ARG A 16 11.73 8.61 15.16
N THR A 17 12.45 9.63 15.64
CA THR A 17 13.11 10.62 14.78
C THR A 17 14.29 10.06 13.98
N LEU A 18 14.97 9.01 14.47
CA LEU A 18 16.04 8.35 13.70
C LEU A 18 15.47 7.42 12.63
N HIS A 19 14.38 6.70 12.95
CA HIS A 19 13.68 5.82 12.00
C HIS A 19 13.09 6.61 10.82
N ALA A 20 12.44 7.74 11.10
CA ALA A 20 11.92 8.64 10.08
C ALA A 20 12.99 9.36 9.24
N ARG A 21 14.24 9.47 9.72
CA ARG A 21 15.36 10.06 8.94
C ARG A 21 16.05 9.09 7.99
N ASN A 22 15.85 7.78 8.17
CA ASN A 22 16.49 6.71 7.38
C ASN A 22 15.48 5.80 6.66
N SER A 23 14.18 6.12 6.69
CA SER A 23 13.13 5.35 6.02
C SER A 23 13.07 5.68 4.53
N THR A 24 13.03 4.64 3.68
CA THR A 24 12.81 4.78 2.23
C THR A 24 11.45 5.43 1.95
N VAL A 25 11.26 5.98 0.75
CA VAL A 25 9.94 6.53 0.33
C VAL A 25 8.86 5.45 0.41
N GLY A 26 9.15 4.23 -0.03
CA GLY A 26 8.26 3.08 0.15
C GLY A 26 7.85 2.85 1.61
N GLN A 27 8.81 2.87 2.55
CA GLN A 27 8.48 2.70 3.98
C GLN A 27 7.57 3.84 4.49
N GLN A 28 7.78 5.07 4.05
CA GLN A 28 6.92 6.20 4.42
C GLN A 28 5.50 6.05 3.85
N ILE A 29 5.36 5.50 2.63
CA ILE A 29 4.07 5.17 2.01
C ILE A 29 3.37 4.08 2.80
N LEU A 30 4.07 3.02 3.18
CA LEU A 30 3.53 1.98 4.06
C LEU A 30 3.09 2.57 5.41
N ASP A 31 3.94 3.36 6.07
CA ASP A 31 3.63 3.99 7.36
C ASP A 31 2.37 4.87 7.27
N THR A 32 2.18 5.55 6.14
CA THR A 32 0.97 6.32 5.86
C THR A 32 -0.24 5.39 5.68
N ALA A 33 -0.12 4.35 4.86
CA ALA A 33 -1.19 3.38 4.63
C ALA A 33 -1.64 2.66 5.93
N LEU A 34 -0.71 2.37 6.84
CA LEU A 34 -0.99 1.78 8.15
C LEU A 34 -1.93 2.66 9.00
N THR A 35 -1.94 3.98 8.80
CA THR A 35 -2.86 4.88 9.52
C THR A 35 -4.33 4.70 9.12
N ALA A 36 -4.59 4.06 7.99
CA ALA A 36 -5.94 3.73 7.52
C ALA A 36 -6.48 2.40 8.08
N SER A 37 -5.83 1.81 9.09
CA SER A 37 -6.28 0.55 9.70
C SER A 37 -7.76 0.57 10.08
N GLY A 38 -8.51 -0.42 9.60
CA GLY A 38 -9.93 -0.58 9.87
C GLY A 38 -10.85 0.34 9.07
N VAL A 39 -10.33 1.21 8.20
CA VAL A 39 -11.17 1.96 7.26
C VAL A 39 -11.91 0.97 6.34
N PRO A 40 -13.21 1.16 6.07
CA PRO A 40 -13.98 0.28 5.19
C PRO A 40 -13.36 0.09 3.81
N TYR A 41 -13.70 -1.02 3.18
CA TYR A 41 -13.52 -1.14 1.74
C TYR A 41 -14.63 -0.36 1.05
N ALA A 42 -14.30 0.37 -0.02
CA ALA A 42 -15.29 0.96 -0.92
C ALA A 42 -14.78 0.78 -2.35
N TRP A 43 -15.56 0.18 -3.24
CA TRP A 43 -15.17 -0.09 -4.61
C TRP A 43 -14.89 1.21 -5.37
N GLY A 44 -13.69 1.38 -5.93
CA GLY A 44 -13.30 2.65 -6.54
C GLY A 44 -13.01 3.76 -5.54
N GLY A 45 -13.11 3.50 -4.24
CA GLY A 45 -12.94 4.47 -3.17
C GLY A 45 -11.50 4.94 -3.00
N GLY A 46 -11.35 6.20 -2.61
CA GLY A 46 -10.07 6.86 -2.35
C GLY A 46 -9.73 7.92 -3.38
N ASP A 47 -9.17 9.03 -2.90
CA ASP A 47 -8.49 10.06 -3.68
C ASP A 47 -7.28 10.61 -2.89
N CYS A 48 -6.64 11.68 -3.37
CA CYS A 48 -5.54 12.32 -2.66
C CYS A 48 -5.95 13.01 -1.34
N ALA A 49 -7.23 13.26 -1.09
CA ALA A 49 -7.73 13.87 0.15
C ALA A 49 -8.08 12.82 1.22
N GLY A 50 -8.40 11.58 0.82
CA GLY A 50 -8.66 10.49 1.74
C GLY A 50 -9.64 9.45 1.20
N PRO A 51 -10.38 8.75 2.09
CA PRO A 51 -11.36 7.76 1.67
C PRO A 51 -12.59 8.44 1.04
N THR A 52 -13.18 7.79 0.05
CA THR A 52 -14.38 8.29 -0.65
C THR A 52 -15.45 7.20 -0.69
N GLY A 53 -16.66 7.55 -1.13
CA GLY A 53 -17.71 6.56 -1.38
C GLY A 53 -17.38 5.64 -2.56
N ASP A 54 -18.17 4.58 -2.67
CA ASP A 54 -18.18 3.68 -3.83
C ASP A 54 -18.33 4.43 -5.15
N GLN A 55 -17.75 3.87 -6.21
CA GLN A 55 -17.92 4.32 -7.58
C GLN A 55 -18.85 3.37 -8.35
N PRO A 56 -19.69 3.90 -9.27
CA PRO A 56 -20.58 3.10 -10.09
C PRO A 56 -19.87 1.94 -10.81
N PRO A 57 -20.52 0.78 -10.98
CA PRO A 57 -21.94 0.50 -10.69
C PRO A 57 -22.23 0.08 -9.24
N TYR A 58 -21.23 0.10 -8.35
CA TYR A 58 -21.37 -0.33 -6.96
C TYR A 58 -21.76 0.86 -6.07
N ASP A 59 -22.56 0.58 -5.04
CA ASP A 59 -23.07 1.58 -4.08
C ASP A 59 -23.54 0.85 -2.81
N TYR A 60 -22.58 0.33 -2.04
CA TYR A 60 -22.85 -0.34 -0.77
C TYR A 60 -22.96 0.67 0.39
N GLY A 61 -22.64 1.94 0.13
CA GLY A 61 -22.83 3.07 1.05
C GLY A 61 -21.65 3.29 2.00
N ASP A 62 -20.56 2.56 1.82
CA ASP A 62 -19.35 2.69 2.61
C ASP A 62 -18.48 3.85 2.11
N VAL A 63 -17.73 4.49 3.02
CA VAL A 63 -16.71 5.49 2.70
C VAL A 63 -15.36 4.91 3.09
N GLY A 64 -14.53 4.65 2.09
CA GLY A 64 -13.35 3.81 2.27
C GLY A 64 -12.34 3.91 1.13
N TYR A 65 -11.49 2.88 1.08
CA TYR A 65 -10.53 2.69 0.00
C TYR A 65 -10.78 1.33 -0.66
N ASP A 66 -10.59 1.24 -1.97
CA ASP A 66 -10.27 -0.06 -2.57
C ASP A 66 -8.75 -0.32 -2.52
N CYS A 67 -8.32 -1.43 -3.11
CA CYS A 67 -6.94 -1.89 -3.07
C CYS A 67 -5.94 -0.85 -3.60
N SER A 68 -6.14 -0.33 -4.82
CA SER A 68 -5.23 0.65 -5.39
C SER A 68 -5.51 2.08 -4.95
N GLY A 69 -6.72 2.39 -4.50
CA GLY A 69 -7.07 3.68 -3.88
C GLY A 69 -6.28 3.94 -2.61
N LEU A 70 -6.13 2.92 -1.75
CA LEU A 70 -5.28 2.97 -0.55
C LEU A 70 -3.82 3.29 -0.91
N VAL A 71 -3.28 2.58 -1.92
CA VAL A 71 -1.89 2.77 -2.38
C VAL A 71 -1.70 4.16 -2.98
N CYS A 72 -2.60 4.59 -3.87
CA CYS A 72 -2.52 5.89 -4.54
C CYS A 72 -2.64 7.05 -3.55
N TRP A 73 -3.55 6.95 -2.57
CA TRP A 73 -3.67 7.94 -1.50
C TRP A 73 -2.37 8.06 -0.71
N ALA A 74 -1.79 6.94 -0.28
CA ALA A 74 -0.55 6.93 0.50
C ALA A 74 0.64 7.47 -0.31
N VAL A 75 0.75 7.13 -1.60
CA VAL A 75 1.73 7.74 -2.52
C VAL A 75 1.53 9.25 -2.58
N CYS A 76 0.29 9.71 -2.72
CA CYS A 76 -0.02 11.14 -2.82
C CYS A 76 0.38 11.91 -1.56
N GLN A 77 0.12 11.35 -0.36
CA GLN A 77 0.52 11.99 0.91
C GLN A 77 2.03 12.14 1.05
N VAL A 78 2.81 11.17 0.55
CA VAL A 78 4.26 11.10 0.78
C VAL A 78 5.04 11.82 -0.31
N THR A 79 4.66 11.65 -1.57
CA THR A 79 5.44 12.16 -2.72
C THR A 79 4.81 13.39 -3.37
N GLY A 80 3.54 13.67 -3.08
CA GLY A 80 2.76 14.69 -3.78
C GLY A 80 2.33 14.31 -5.20
N ARG A 81 2.65 13.09 -5.67
CA ARG A 81 2.18 12.60 -6.96
C ARG A 81 0.75 12.08 -6.90
N ASP A 82 -0.04 12.48 -7.87
CA ASP A 82 -1.44 12.10 -7.99
C ASP A 82 -1.60 11.00 -9.04
N LEU A 83 -1.42 9.75 -8.61
CA LEU A 83 -1.59 8.58 -9.47
C LEU A 83 -3.01 8.45 -10.04
N PHE A 84 -4.01 9.12 -9.44
CA PHE A 84 -5.38 9.14 -9.94
C PHE A 84 -5.46 9.90 -11.25
N THR A 85 -4.88 11.10 -11.29
CA THR A 85 -4.88 11.94 -12.50
C THR A 85 -3.84 11.52 -13.54
N GLU A 86 -2.79 10.81 -13.12
CA GLU A 86 -1.74 10.28 -14.01
C GLU A 86 -2.17 9.00 -14.76
N GLY A 87 -3.39 8.50 -14.54
CA GLY A 87 -3.89 7.29 -15.20
C GLY A 87 -3.31 5.99 -14.64
N LEU A 88 -2.73 6.03 -13.44
CA LEU A 88 -2.10 4.91 -12.75
C LEU A 88 -2.95 4.38 -11.58
N ARG A 89 -4.18 4.88 -11.40
CA ARG A 89 -5.11 4.42 -10.35
C ARG A 89 -5.49 2.96 -10.47
N VAL A 90 -5.76 2.47 -11.67
CA VAL A 90 -6.23 1.10 -11.85
C VAL A 90 -5.06 0.15 -11.61
N THR A 91 -5.25 -0.89 -10.80
CA THR A 91 -4.22 -1.89 -10.43
C THR A 91 -3.40 -2.36 -11.63
N SER A 92 -4.08 -2.76 -12.71
CA SER A 92 -3.43 -3.24 -13.92
C SER A 92 -2.71 -2.14 -14.70
N SER A 93 -3.25 -0.92 -14.76
CA SER A 93 -2.57 0.23 -15.34
C SER A 93 -1.28 0.56 -14.59
N MET A 94 -1.31 0.53 -13.26
CA MET A 94 -0.13 0.72 -12.41
C MET A 94 0.94 -0.35 -12.67
N TYR A 95 0.53 -1.63 -12.65
CA TYR A 95 1.46 -2.74 -12.85
C TYR A 95 2.02 -2.80 -14.27
N CYS A 96 1.23 -2.48 -15.31
CA CYS A 96 1.63 -2.64 -16.70
C CYS A 96 2.33 -1.43 -17.30
N ALA A 97 2.25 -0.25 -16.68
CA ALA A 97 3.01 0.92 -17.11
C ALA A 97 4.52 0.61 -17.17
N ASP A 98 5.21 1.13 -18.19
CA ASP A 98 6.66 1.11 -18.19
C ASP A 98 7.23 2.04 -17.11
N GLU A 99 8.50 1.84 -16.72
CA GLU A 99 9.12 2.61 -15.64
C GLU A 99 9.20 4.11 -15.94
N ALA A 100 9.25 4.49 -17.22
CA ALA A 100 9.27 5.89 -17.63
C ALA A 100 7.92 6.58 -17.34
N THR A 101 6.82 5.89 -17.63
CA THR A 101 5.46 6.35 -17.34
C THR A 101 5.17 6.29 -15.84
N LEU A 102 5.58 5.21 -15.19
CA LEU A 102 5.36 4.98 -13.76
C LEU A 102 6.14 5.97 -12.89
N GLY A 103 7.33 6.40 -13.35
CA GLY A 103 8.26 7.22 -12.56
C GLY A 103 8.88 6.46 -11.37
N TYR A 104 8.67 5.15 -11.29
CA TYR A 104 9.19 4.25 -10.27
C TYR A 104 9.76 3.00 -10.94
N LYS A 105 10.57 2.25 -10.18
CA LYS A 105 11.23 1.04 -10.69
C LYS A 105 10.45 -0.22 -10.33
N LYS A 106 10.51 -1.20 -11.22
CA LYS A 106 10.06 -2.56 -10.98
C LYS A 106 11.24 -3.42 -10.53
N TYR A 107 10.98 -4.26 -9.55
CA TYR A 107 11.94 -5.23 -9.04
C TYR A 107 11.32 -6.62 -9.07
N PRO A 108 12.10 -7.68 -9.33
CA PRO A 108 11.61 -9.05 -9.16
C PRO A 108 10.99 -9.25 -7.77
N TYR A 109 9.93 -10.03 -7.66
CA TYR A 109 9.22 -10.27 -6.39
C TYR A 109 10.13 -10.83 -5.29
N GLU A 110 11.17 -11.60 -5.65
CA GLU A 110 12.18 -12.07 -4.71
C GLU A 110 13.03 -10.96 -4.06
N GLU A 111 13.08 -9.77 -4.67
CA GLU A 111 13.79 -8.60 -4.15
C GLU A 111 12.89 -7.65 -3.34
N ARG A 112 11.63 -8.06 -3.09
CA ARG A 112 10.65 -7.24 -2.37
C ARG A 112 11.16 -6.79 -1.00
N GLN A 113 10.79 -5.58 -0.63
CA GLN A 113 11.06 -5.01 0.69
C GLN A 113 9.84 -4.23 1.20
N ALA A 114 9.91 -3.78 2.44
CA ALA A 114 8.86 -2.96 3.05
C ALA A 114 8.53 -1.73 2.19
N GLY A 115 7.24 -1.54 1.93
CA GLY A 115 6.69 -0.44 1.14
C GLY A 115 6.67 -0.65 -0.38
N ASP A 116 7.20 -1.75 -0.90
CA ASP A 116 6.99 -2.08 -2.31
C ASP A 116 5.51 -2.45 -2.55
N ALA A 117 4.95 -2.07 -3.69
CA ALA A 117 3.62 -2.50 -4.09
C ALA A 117 3.67 -3.91 -4.71
N VAL A 118 2.87 -4.82 -4.16
CA VAL A 118 2.72 -6.22 -4.60
C VAL A 118 1.38 -6.39 -5.30
N PHE A 119 1.35 -7.13 -6.41
CA PHE A 119 0.19 -7.25 -7.31
C PHE A 119 -0.25 -8.71 -7.46
N PHE A 120 -1.52 -8.92 -7.78
CA PHE A 120 -2.10 -10.24 -8.01
C PHE A 120 -2.97 -10.25 -9.26
N GLY A 121 -2.93 -11.36 -10.00
CA GLY A 121 -3.73 -11.50 -11.21
C GLY A 121 -3.51 -12.75 -12.04
N GLY A 122 -3.45 -13.92 -11.40
CA GLY A 122 -3.16 -15.18 -12.09
C GLY A 122 -1.81 -15.15 -12.82
N GLU A 123 -1.84 -15.07 -14.16
CA GLU A 123 -0.64 -15.03 -15.02
C GLU A 123 0.04 -13.64 -15.07
N CYS A 124 -0.60 -12.60 -14.53
CA CYS A 124 -0.08 -11.23 -14.51
C CYS A 124 0.33 -10.70 -15.89
N SER A 125 -0.48 -11.02 -16.90
CA SER A 125 -0.22 -10.68 -18.30
C SER A 125 -0.71 -9.27 -18.63
N CYS A 126 0.17 -8.40 -19.13
CA CYS A 126 -0.24 -7.09 -19.62
C CYS A 126 -0.99 -7.12 -20.96
N ALA A 127 -0.95 -8.24 -21.68
CA ALA A 127 -1.80 -8.46 -22.84
C ALA A 127 -3.26 -8.78 -22.45
N ASP A 128 -3.47 -9.32 -21.25
CA ASP A 128 -4.78 -9.49 -20.60
C ASP A 128 -4.77 -8.80 -19.23
N SER A 129 -4.62 -7.49 -19.27
CA SER A 129 -4.47 -6.66 -18.06
C SER A 129 -5.67 -6.75 -17.12
N SER A 130 -6.83 -7.22 -17.60
CA SER A 130 -8.02 -7.46 -16.76
C SER A 130 -7.80 -8.53 -15.69
N SER A 131 -6.84 -9.43 -15.92
CA SER A 131 -6.44 -10.44 -14.95
C SER A 131 -5.78 -9.85 -13.70
N ILE A 132 -5.12 -8.68 -13.79
CA ILE A 132 -4.43 -8.04 -12.66
C ILE A 132 -5.41 -7.19 -11.87
N HIS A 133 -5.85 -7.74 -10.74
CA HIS A 133 -7.06 -7.27 -10.05
C HIS A 133 -6.80 -6.70 -8.65
N HIS A 134 -5.69 -7.06 -7.99
CA HIS A 134 -5.42 -6.61 -6.62
C HIS A 134 -4.00 -6.07 -6.44
N VAL A 135 -3.86 -5.10 -5.52
CA VAL A 135 -2.58 -4.55 -5.06
C VAL A 135 -2.58 -4.36 -3.55
N GLY A 136 -1.42 -4.57 -2.93
CA GLY A 136 -1.14 -4.23 -1.54
C GLY A 136 0.27 -3.65 -1.39
N LEU A 137 0.63 -3.27 -0.17
CA LEU A 137 1.98 -2.83 0.18
C LEU A 137 2.65 -3.90 1.03
N MET A 138 3.86 -4.31 0.64
CA MET A 138 4.69 -5.21 1.45
C MET A 138 4.95 -4.58 2.82
N ILE A 139 4.68 -5.31 3.92
CA ILE A 139 4.99 -4.85 5.28
C ILE A 139 6.48 -5.05 5.58
N ASP A 140 7.05 -6.12 5.02
CA ASP A 140 8.44 -6.53 5.14
C ASP A 140 8.86 -7.31 3.87
N SER A 141 10.06 -7.88 3.84
CA SER A 141 10.51 -8.73 2.72
C SER A 141 9.93 -10.16 2.76
N GLY A 142 8.98 -10.42 3.67
CA GLY A 142 8.43 -11.74 3.95
C GLY A 142 7.10 -11.97 3.24
N ASP A 143 6.13 -12.45 4.01
CA ASP A 143 4.81 -12.92 3.54
C ASP A 143 3.67 -11.95 3.90
N ARG A 144 3.99 -10.75 4.41
CA ARG A 144 2.97 -9.85 4.96
C ARG A 144 2.74 -8.67 4.04
N MET A 145 1.46 -8.38 3.77
CA MET A 145 1.05 -7.19 3.04
C MET A 145 -0.04 -6.41 3.80
N TRP A 146 -0.11 -5.11 3.52
CA TRP A 146 -1.14 -4.20 3.98
C TRP A 146 -2.02 -3.78 2.79
N ASN A 147 -3.33 -3.94 2.90
CA ASN A 147 -4.24 -3.73 1.77
C ASN A 147 -5.69 -3.46 2.20
N ALA A 148 -6.49 -3.02 1.23
CA ALA A 148 -7.96 -3.02 1.30
C ALA A 148 -8.49 -4.21 0.48
N PRO A 149 -8.82 -5.37 1.09
CA PRO A 149 -9.02 -6.63 0.37
C PRO A 149 -10.29 -6.72 -0.46
N ASN A 150 -11.46 -6.41 0.12
CA ASN A 150 -12.78 -6.50 -0.52
C ASN A 150 -13.90 -6.13 0.47
N ASP A 151 -15.12 -5.97 -0.05
CA ASP A 151 -16.35 -5.73 0.72
C ASP A 151 -16.67 -6.80 1.77
N ARG A 152 -16.24 -8.06 1.58
CA ARG A 152 -16.57 -9.13 2.54
C ARG A 152 -15.80 -8.98 3.84
N VAL A 153 -14.53 -8.58 3.74
CA VAL A 153 -13.70 -8.27 4.91
C VAL A 153 -14.06 -6.88 5.45
N ASN A 154 -14.33 -5.93 4.56
CA ASN A 154 -14.71 -4.55 4.84
C ASN A 154 -13.79 -3.81 5.82
N ALA A 155 -12.48 -4.02 5.70
CA ALA A 155 -11.49 -3.34 6.52
C ALA A 155 -10.12 -3.33 5.82
N VAL A 156 -9.48 -2.17 5.79
CA VAL A 156 -8.04 -2.05 5.54
C VAL A 156 -7.29 -2.76 6.66
N GLN A 157 -6.50 -3.75 6.31
CA GLN A 157 -5.85 -4.64 7.28
C GLN A 157 -4.57 -5.24 6.73
N GLU A 158 -3.94 -6.03 7.59
CA GLU A 158 -2.84 -6.91 7.21
C GLU A 158 -3.39 -8.25 6.71
N ASN A 159 -2.80 -8.77 5.64
CA ASN A 159 -3.01 -10.14 5.18
C ASN A 159 -1.67 -10.83 4.86
N SER A 160 -1.68 -12.15 4.99
CA SER A 160 -0.60 -13.01 4.48
C SER A 160 -0.76 -13.15 2.96
N ILE A 161 0.36 -13.14 2.24
CA ILE A 161 0.39 -13.31 0.79
C ILE A 161 0.10 -14.77 0.44
N GLU A 162 0.70 -15.73 1.14
CA GLU A 162 0.36 -17.15 1.05
C GLU A 162 -1.13 -17.40 1.35
N GLY A 163 -1.67 -16.70 2.36
CA GLY A 163 -3.08 -16.77 2.74
C GLY A 163 -4.04 -16.04 1.78
N PHE A 164 -3.54 -15.21 0.86
CA PHE A 164 -4.36 -14.52 -0.14
C PHE A 164 -4.95 -15.48 -1.17
N GLY A 165 -4.32 -16.65 -1.37
CA GLY A 165 -4.83 -17.72 -2.24
C GLY A 165 -4.46 -17.58 -3.71
N GLU A 166 -3.62 -16.60 -4.06
CA GLU A 166 -3.08 -16.39 -5.40
C GLU A 166 -1.58 -16.15 -5.37
N THR A 167 -0.88 -16.58 -6.42
CA THR A 167 0.54 -16.28 -6.59
C THR A 167 0.70 -14.79 -6.92
N PRO A 168 1.60 -14.06 -6.24
CA PRO A 168 1.94 -12.68 -6.60
C PRO A 168 2.50 -12.58 -8.02
N CYS A 169 2.28 -11.43 -8.64
CA CYS A 169 2.93 -11.09 -9.89
C CYS A 169 4.46 -11.10 -9.76
N PRO A 170 5.19 -11.39 -10.85
CA PRO A 170 6.64 -11.56 -10.82
C PRO A 170 7.42 -10.29 -10.46
N TYR A 171 6.78 -9.13 -10.47
CA TYR A 171 7.41 -7.85 -10.13
C TYR A 171 6.63 -7.11 -9.05
N VAL A 172 7.36 -6.46 -8.16
CA VAL A 172 6.87 -5.41 -7.27
C VAL A 172 7.26 -4.04 -7.80
N ILE A 173 6.54 -2.99 -7.40
CA ILE A 173 6.91 -1.60 -7.70
C ILE A 173 7.53 -0.97 -6.46
N ARG A 174 8.72 -0.39 -6.60
CA ARG A 174 9.44 0.30 -5.53
C ARG A 174 9.35 1.81 -5.70
N PHE A 175 8.67 2.46 -4.76
CA PHE A 175 8.55 3.92 -4.69
C PHE A 175 9.86 4.55 -4.19
N ALA A 176 10.28 5.65 -4.83
CA ALA A 176 11.55 6.35 -4.60
C ALA A 176 11.40 7.86 -4.74
#